data_AF-A0A1A8RNW1-F1
#
_entry.id   AF-A0A1A8RNW1-F1
#
_cell.length_a   1.000
_cell.length_b   1.000
_cell.length_c   1.000
_cell.angle_alpha   90.00
_cell.angle_beta   90.00
_cell.angle_gamma   90.00
#
_symmetry.space_group_name_H-M   'P 1'
#
loop_
_entity.id
_entity.type
_entity.pdbx_description
1 polymer ?
#
loop_
_entity_poly.entity_id
_entity_poly.type
_entity_poly.pdbx_seq_one_letter_code
_entity_poly.pdbx_strand_id
1 'polypeptide(L)'
;MFSDLSAQKEGSSLLCRPDSEDQGPVFERTSMAYSPCSERYSVGERSFNRQYAHIYAARLMQMRPLLSERAQKKWGSDVVIKKLCDLETGVQCCIVGTLFKRMDLQPSILREISEEHNLLPQPARVKYISDADELILEDELQRIKLEGKINRDRCVTGSVIAIYGVEKNDGKFTVEDFCVADLPPQTPKPSLNSDRFVLLVSGLGLGSSRADSMLELQLLVDMVTGQLGDKGEQSEAATISMVLLAGNLLSQHIQDKEASTKAKYLTKKTQAGSVEAIRLLDEILLQLVASVPVDVMPGQYDPTNYILPQQPLHKCMFPLSSIYPTLRLSSN
;
A
#
# COMPACT_ATOMS: atom_id res chain seq x y z
N MET A 1 18.61 -7.13 18.21
CA MET A 1 17.19 -6.92 17.84
C MET A 1 16.46 -6.30 19.01
N PHE A 2 15.21 -5.85 18.85
CA PHE A 2 14.47 -5.16 19.93
C PHE A 2 14.48 -5.97 21.24
N SER A 3 14.22 -7.29 21.18
CA SER A 3 14.24 -8.20 22.33
C SER A 3 15.62 -8.48 22.94
N ASP A 4 16.71 -8.26 22.20
CA ASP A 4 18.06 -8.55 22.69
C ASP A 4 18.59 -7.44 23.59
N LEU A 5 18.04 -6.23 23.44
CA LEU A 5 18.41 -5.09 24.28
C LEU A 5 17.78 -5.23 25.68
N SER A 6 16.61 -5.85 25.79
CA SER A 6 15.79 -5.92 27.03
C SER A 6 16.39 -6.88 28.02
N ALA A 7 16.90 -7.99 27.51
CA ALA A 7 17.53 -9.04 28.30
C ALA A 7 18.94 -8.67 28.80
N GLN A 8 19.55 -7.59 28.27
CA GLN A 8 20.93 -7.19 28.61
C GLN A 8 21.03 -6.25 29.81
N LYS A 9 19.92 -5.71 30.32
CA LYS A 9 19.91 -4.83 31.48
C LYS A 9 19.56 -5.62 32.75
N GLU A 10 20.17 -5.21 33.87
CA GLU A 10 20.22 -5.89 35.17
C GLU A 10 18.86 -6.46 35.68
N GLY A 11 18.94 -7.43 36.61
CA GLY A 11 17.83 -8.29 37.05
C GLY A 11 16.53 -7.57 37.44
N SER A 12 15.41 -8.33 37.39
CA SER A 12 14.06 -7.76 37.46
C SER A 12 13.82 -6.87 38.68
N SER A 13 13.34 -5.65 38.42
CA SER A 13 13.12 -4.60 39.42
C SER A 13 11.67 -4.51 39.91
N LEU A 14 10.76 -5.30 39.34
CA LEU A 14 9.32 -5.23 39.65
C LEU A 14 8.84 -6.30 40.64
N LEU A 15 9.60 -7.38 40.83
CA LEU A 15 9.29 -8.45 41.80
C LEU A 15 9.95 -8.20 43.17
N CYS A 16 9.89 -6.96 43.65
CA CYS A 16 10.41 -6.54 44.95
C CYS A 16 9.43 -5.63 45.70
N ARG A 17 9.79 -5.23 46.93
CA ARG A 17 9.00 -4.23 47.67
C ARG A 17 9.13 -2.86 46.98
N PRO A 18 8.13 -1.98 47.10
CA PRO A 18 8.23 -0.62 46.60
C PRO A 18 9.46 0.08 47.20
N ASP A 19 10.23 0.75 46.34
CA ASP A 19 11.34 1.59 46.77
C ASP A 19 10.83 2.80 47.56
N SER A 20 11.67 3.35 48.44
CA SER A 20 11.34 4.51 49.29
C SER A 20 11.37 5.85 48.56
N GLU A 21 11.79 5.87 47.29
CA GLU A 21 11.74 7.06 46.43
C GLU A 21 10.40 7.10 45.69
N ASP A 22 9.67 8.22 45.81
CA ASP A 22 8.30 8.39 45.27
C ASP A 22 8.20 8.37 43.73
N GLN A 23 9.33 8.35 43.00
CA GLN A 23 9.34 8.38 41.53
C GLN A 23 10.36 7.38 40.97
N GLY A 24 9.87 6.37 40.23
CA GLY A 24 10.71 5.44 39.47
C GLY A 24 11.46 6.14 38.31
N PRO A 25 12.33 5.41 37.59
CA PRO A 25 13.12 6.00 36.50
C PRO A 25 12.23 6.45 35.34
N VAL A 26 12.57 7.61 34.76
CA VAL A 26 11.91 8.16 33.58
C VAL A 26 12.89 8.08 32.40
N PHE A 27 12.46 7.48 31.30
CA PHE A 27 13.27 7.36 30.09
C PHE A 27 12.86 8.40 29.06
N GLU A 28 13.77 9.32 28.73
CA GLU A 28 13.54 10.28 27.66
C GLU A 28 13.56 9.60 26.28
N ARG A 29 12.59 9.97 25.43
CA ARG A 29 12.53 9.45 24.07
C ARG A 29 13.58 10.06 23.16
N THR A 30 14.05 9.26 22.21
CA THR A 30 14.92 9.74 21.15
C THR A 30 14.15 10.64 20.18
N SER A 31 14.47 11.93 20.14
CA SER A 31 13.92 12.89 19.17
C SER A 31 14.79 12.98 17.91
N MET A 32 14.15 13.17 16.75
CA MET A 32 14.84 13.29 15.46
C MET A 32 14.23 14.34 14.55
N ALA A 33 15.08 14.94 13.71
CA ALA A 33 14.62 15.69 12.56
C ALA A 33 13.91 14.74 11.58
N TYR A 34 12.66 15.04 11.28
CA TYR A 34 11.83 14.27 10.36
C TYR A 34 11.19 15.20 9.33
N SER A 35 11.41 14.91 8.05
CA SER A 35 10.80 15.64 6.95
C SER A 35 10.05 14.66 6.05
N PRO A 36 8.73 14.83 5.85
CA PRO A 36 7.95 13.96 4.98
C PRO A 36 8.28 14.26 3.51
N CYS A 37 8.43 13.23 2.69
CA CYS A 37 8.70 13.37 1.25
C CYS A 37 7.54 12.84 0.39
N SER A 38 6.30 13.05 0.83
CA SER A 38 5.06 12.54 0.21
C SER A 38 4.29 13.58 -0.61
N GLU A 39 4.82 14.79 -0.79
CA GLU A 39 4.13 15.90 -1.47
C GLU A 39 3.61 15.54 -2.86
N ARG A 40 4.34 14.70 -3.60
CA ARG A 40 3.95 14.19 -4.94
C ARG A 40 2.62 13.40 -4.97
N TYR A 41 2.13 12.98 -3.80
CA TYR A 41 0.87 12.25 -3.63
C TYR A 41 -0.27 13.14 -3.11
N SER A 42 0.03 14.41 -2.77
CA SER A 42 -0.99 15.41 -2.45
C SER A 42 -1.64 15.89 -3.74
N VAL A 43 -2.95 15.70 -3.84
CA VAL A 43 -3.74 16.11 -5.00
C VAL A 43 -4.58 17.31 -4.60
N GLY A 44 -4.24 18.48 -5.15
CA GLY A 44 -5.00 19.71 -4.98
C GLY A 44 -6.34 19.68 -5.72
N GLU A 45 -6.48 20.48 -6.78
CA GLU A 45 -7.72 20.52 -7.56
C GLU A 45 -7.93 19.20 -8.32
N ARG A 46 -9.07 18.56 -8.07
CA ARG A 46 -9.45 17.31 -8.74
C ARG A 46 -10.30 17.60 -9.97
N SER A 47 -9.80 17.20 -11.13
CA SER A 47 -10.56 17.20 -12.38
C SER A 47 -10.84 15.78 -12.85
N PHE A 48 -12.12 15.44 -13.01
CA PHE A 48 -12.56 14.13 -13.51
C PHE A 48 -12.86 14.12 -15.02
N ASN A 49 -12.53 15.21 -15.73
CA ASN A 49 -12.85 15.36 -17.15
C ASN A 49 -11.84 14.66 -18.08
N ARG A 50 -10.77 14.06 -17.53
CA ARG A 50 -9.70 13.40 -18.29
C ARG A 50 -9.92 11.90 -18.38
N GLN A 51 -9.53 11.32 -19.52
CA GLN A 51 -9.56 9.86 -19.73
C GLN A 51 -8.27 9.19 -19.23
N TYR A 52 -8.33 7.88 -18.93
CA TYR A 52 -7.21 7.11 -18.39
C TYR A 52 -6.04 6.88 -19.36
N ALA A 53 -6.23 7.11 -20.68
CA ALA A 53 -5.21 6.87 -21.70
C ALA A 53 -3.89 7.63 -21.43
N HIS A 54 -3.97 8.86 -20.89
CA HIS A 54 -2.80 9.66 -20.57
C HIS A 54 -1.85 9.01 -19.55
N ILE A 55 -2.40 8.20 -18.63
CA ILE A 55 -1.59 7.50 -17.61
C ILE A 55 -0.71 6.44 -18.27
N TYR A 56 -1.26 5.68 -19.22
CA TYR A 56 -0.53 4.63 -19.94
C TYR A 56 0.52 5.23 -20.88
N ALA A 57 0.16 6.30 -21.61
CA ALA A 57 1.11 7.01 -22.48
C ALA A 57 2.31 7.56 -21.69
N ALA A 58 2.06 8.25 -20.57
CA ALA A 58 3.12 8.79 -19.72
C ALA A 58 3.99 7.67 -19.12
N ARG A 59 3.38 6.56 -18.69
CA ARG A 59 4.10 5.41 -18.12
C ARG A 59 5.02 4.77 -19.17
N LEU A 60 4.51 4.48 -20.37
CA LEU A 60 5.31 3.88 -21.43
C LEU A 60 6.47 4.80 -21.84
N MET A 61 6.20 6.11 -21.98
CA MET A 61 7.21 7.11 -22.35
C MET A 61 8.34 7.21 -21.32
N GLN A 62 8.02 7.21 -20.01
CA GLN A 62 9.02 7.27 -18.94
C GLN A 62 9.81 5.96 -18.79
N MET A 63 9.16 4.82 -18.99
CA MET A 63 9.77 3.51 -18.78
C MET A 63 10.61 3.03 -19.97
N ARG A 64 10.30 3.48 -21.19
CA ARG A 64 11.01 3.09 -22.42
C ARG A 64 12.52 3.29 -22.35
N PRO A 65 13.08 4.46 -22.01
CA PRO A 65 14.54 4.64 -21.97
C PRO A 65 15.20 3.70 -20.95
N LEU A 66 14.58 3.52 -19.78
CA LEU A 66 15.09 2.63 -18.72
C LEU A 66 15.14 1.17 -19.19
N LEU A 67 14.06 0.72 -19.83
CA LEU A 67 13.96 -0.66 -20.33
C LEU A 67 14.85 -0.89 -21.56
N SER A 68 15.03 0.09 -22.43
CA SER A 68 15.96 0.01 -23.55
C SER A 68 17.41 -0.17 -23.08
N GLU A 69 17.83 0.62 -22.08
CA GLU A 69 19.16 0.48 -21.48
C GLU A 69 19.34 -0.90 -20.81
N ARG A 70 18.30 -1.38 -20.11
CA ARG A 70 18.31 -2.72 -19.50
C ARG A 70 18.37 -3.85 -20.53
N ALA A 71 17.65 -3.69 -21.64
CA ALA A 71 17.69 -4.63 -22.77
C ALA A 71 19.09 -4.69 -23.37
N GLN A 72 19.72 -3.54 -23.62
CA GLN A 72 21.11 -3.48 -24.13
C GLN A 72 22.12 -4.11 -23.16
N LYS A 73 21.97 -3.87 -21.86
CA LYS A 73 22.82 -4.50 -20.83
C LYS A 73 22.65 -6.02 -20.78
N LYS A 74 21.44 -6.52 -20.99
CA LYS A 74 21.11 -7.95 -20.86
C LYS A 74 21.41 -8.75 -22.14
N TRP A 75 21.07 -8.21 -23.30
CA TRP A 75 21.14 -8.90 -24.60
C TRP A 75 22.23 -8.36 -25.54
N GLY A 76 23.01 -7.37 -25.10
CA GLY A 76 24.10 -6.76 -25.87
C GLY A 76 23.74 -5.40 -26.46
N SER A 77 24.76 -4.57 -26.70
CA SER A 77 24.60 -3.21 -27.28
C SER A 77 23.90 -3.20 -28.62
N ASP A 78 24.02 -4.30 -29.36
CA ASP A 78 23.57 -4.42 -30.75
C ASP A 78 22.13 -4.94 -30.85
N VAL A 79 21.44 -5.11 -29.71
CA VAL A 79 20.04 -5.54 -29.68
C VAL A 79 19.17 -4.52 -30.43
N VAL A 80 18.45 -5.01 -31.44
CA VAL A 80 17.58 -4.16 -32.27
C VAL A 80 16.29 -3.91 -31.52
N ILE A 81 16.10 -2.68 -31.03
CA ILE A 81 14.87 -2.25 -30.36
C ILE A 81 13.93 -1.67 -31.41
N LYS A 82 12.76 -2.31 -31.58
CA LYS A 82 11.74 -1.91 -32.56
C LYS A 82 10.43 -1.51 -31.88
N LYS A 83 9.62 -0.71 -32.58
CA LYS A 83 8.19 -0.57 -32.28
C LYS A 83 7.41 -1.73 -32.88
N LEU A 84 6.18 -1.94 -32.44
CA LEU A 84 5.35 -3.02 -33.00
C LEU A 84 5.07 -2.82 -34.49
N CYS A 85 4.90 -1.57 -34.93
CA CYS A 85 4.64 -1.27 -36.34
C CYS A 85 5.82 -1.56 -37.28
N ASP A 86 7.03 -1.73 -36.74
CA ASP A 86 8.27 -1.93 -37.51
C ASP A 86 8.71 -3.40 -37.49
N LEU A 87 7.83 -4.30 -37.03
CA LEU A 87 8.08 -5.73 -36.98
C LEU A 87 8.22 -6.32 -38.38
N GLU A 88 9.19 -7.22 -38.48
CA GLU A 88 9.45 -8.00 -39.68
C GLU A 88 9.41 -9.48 -39.28
N THR A 89 8.59 -10.25 -39.97
CA THR A 89 8.38 -11.66 -39.65
C THR A 89 9.69 -12.44 -39.77
N GLY A 90 10.02 -13.23 -38.74
CA GLY A 90 11.26 -14.00 -38.69
C GLY A 90 12.51 -13.22 -38.23
N VAL A 91 12.41 -11.91 -37.95
CA VAL A 91 13.52 -11.10 -37.45
C VAL A 91 13.51 -11.01 -35.93
N GLN A 92 14.62 -11.38 -35.29
CA GLN A 92 14.78 -11.23 -33.84
C GLN A 92 14.90 -9.75 -33.46
N CYS A 93 14.11 -9.33 -32.49
CA CYS A 93 14.13 -7.97 -31.99
C CYS A 93 13.69 -7.87 -30.53
N CYS A 94 13.97 -6.72 -29.93
CA CYS A 94 13.48 -6.31 -28.63
C CYS A 94 12.32 -5.31 -28.81
N ILE A 95 11.28 -5.45 -28.01
CA ILE A 95 10.13 -4.54 -28.00
C ILE A 95 9.87 -4.08 -26.57
N VAL A 96 9.69 -2.78 -26.38
CA VAL A 96 9.24 -2.21 -25.11
C VAL A 96 7.78 -1.81 -25.22
N GLY A 97 6.93 -2.44 -24.40
CA GLY A 97 5.49 -2.21 -24.42
C GLY A 97 4.84 -2.47 -23.07
N THR A 98 3.54 -2.20 -23.02
CA THR A 98 2.70 -2.41 -21.85
C THR A 98 1.96 -3.75 -21.97
N LEU A 99 2.02 -4.57 -20.94
CA LEU A 99 1.25 -5.80 -20.89
C LEU A 99 -0.24 -5.50 -20.66
N PHE A 100 -1.08 -6.16 -21.45
CA PHE A 100 -2.51 -6.30 -21.21
C PHE A 100 -2.83 -7.79 -21.07
N LYS A 101 -3.35 -8.18 -19.90
CA LYS A 101 -3.81 -9.55 -19.64
C LYS A 101 -5.31 -9.61 -19.84
N ARG A 102 -5.74 -10.29 -20.90
CA ARG A 102 -7.17 -10.54 -21.16
C ARG A 102 -7.61 -11.72 -20.30
N MET A 103 -8.51 -11.47 -19.36
CA MET A 103 -8.98 -12.47 -18.41
C MET A 103 -10.49 -12.66 -18.55
N ASP A 104 -10.94 -13.86 -18.90
CA ASP A 104 -12.37 -14.12 -19.16
C ASP A 104 -13.23 -14.04 -17.90
N LEU A 105 -12.62 -14.33 -16.75
CA LEU A 105 -13.27 -14.30 -15.45
C LEU A 105 -13.33 -12.89 -14.84
N GLN A 106 -12.66 -11.90 -15.44
CA GLN A 106 -12.70 -10.53 -14.97
C GLN A 106 -14.12 -9.96 -15.12
N PRO A 107 -14.69 -9.33 -14.08
CA PRO A 107 -16.02 -8.75 -14.15
C PRO A 107 -16.05 -7.62 -15.18
N SER A 108 -17.15 -7.53 -15.93
CA SER A 108 -17.36 -6.52 -16.95
C SER A 108 -18.70 -5.83 -16.73
N ILE A 109 -18.65 -4.53 -16.46
CA ILE A 109 -19.84 -3.68 -16.28
C ILE A 109 -20.73 -3.74 -17.53
N LEU A 110 -20.14 -3.80 -18.72
CA LEU A 110 -20.91 -3.89 -19.97
C LEU A 110 -21.63 -5.22 -20.13
N ARG A 111 -21.03 -6.34 -19.68
CA ARG A 111 -21.73 -7.65 -19.66
C ARG A 111 -22.88 -7.62 -18.67
N GLU A 112 -22.64 -7.07 -17.48
CA GLU A 112 -23.66 -6.91 -16.44
C GLU A 112 -24.86 -6.08 -16.92
N ILE A 113 -24.63 -4.97 -17.64
CA ILE A 113 -25.69 -4.13 -18.20
C ILE A 113 -26.36 -4.79 -19.42
N SER A 114 -25.58 -5.40 -20.33
CA SER A 114 -26.13 -6.02 -21.55
C SER A 114 -27.00 -7.24 -21.26
N GLU A 115 -26.75 -7.92 -20.14
CA GLU A 115 -27.47 -9.13 -19.72
C GLU A 115 -28.63 -8.79 -18.76
N GLU A 116 -29.10 -7.52 -18.76
CA GLU A 116 -30.38 -7.11 -18.17
C GLU A 116 -31.45 -8.13 -18.56
N HIS A 117 -31.75 -9.06 -17.65
CA HIS A 117 -33.07 -9.52 -17.22
C HIS A 117 -33.04 -10.84 -16.42
N ASN A 118 -31.98 -11.66 -16.34
CA ASN A 118 -32.06 -12.95 -15.62
C ASN A 118 -30.73 -13.61 -15.18
N LEU A 119 -29.69 -12.85 -14.79
CA LEU A 119 -28.51 -13.48 -14.19
C LEU A 119 -28.39 -13.21 -12.69
N LEU A 120 -28.17 -14.29 -11.96
CA LEU A 120 -27.69 -14.25 -10.59
C LEU A 120 -26.37 -13.47 -10.56
N PRO A 121 -26.15 -12.61 -9.56
CA PRO A 121 -24.87 -11.91 -9.41
C PRO A 121 -23.73 -12.94 -9.44
N GLN A 122 -22.72 -12.70 -10.27
CA GLN A 122 -21.59 -13.61 -10.35
C GLN A 122 -20.95 -13.74 -8.96
N PRO A 123 -20.62 -14.97 -8.51
CA PRO A 123 -20.05 -15.16 -7.19
C PRO A 123 -18.76 -14.36 -7.08
N ALA A 124 -18.61 -13.65 -5.96
CA ALA A 124 -17.39 -12.90 -5.68
C ALA A 124 -16.20 -13.87 -5.72
N ARG A 125 -15.24 -13.60 -6.62
CA ARG A 125 -14.06 -14.43 -6.76
C ARG A 125 -12.90 -13.81 -6.02
N VAL A 126 -12.13 -14.64 -5.33
CA VAL A 126 -10.86 -14.22 -4.71
C VAL A 126 -9.79 -14.00 -5.78
N LYS A 127 -9.85 -14.75 -6.88
CA LYS A 127 -8.94 -14.65 -8.02
C LYS A 127 -9.71 -14.72 -9.33
N TYR A 128 -9.21 -13.99 -10.33
CA TYR A 128 -9.77 -13.93 -11.68
C TYR A 128 -8.89 -14.62 -12.74
N ILE A 129 -7.84 -15.33 -12.32
CA ILE A 129 -6.92 -16.03 -13.23
C ILE A 129 -7.55 -17.31 -13.80
N SER A 130 -7.24 -17.61 -15.06
CA SER A 130 -7.70 -18.81 -15.76
C SER A 130 -6.66 -19.31 -16.76
N ASP A 131 -6.69 -20.60 -17.08
CA ASP A 131 -5.88 -21.21 -18.14
C ASP A 131 -6.22 -20.69 -19.54
N ALA A 132 -7.34 -19.98 -19.69
CA ALA A 132 -7.77 -19.31 -20.92
C ALA A 132 -7.22 -17.88 -21.09
N ASP A 133 -6.58 -17.31 -20.06
CA ASP A 133 -6.15 -15.90 -20.09
C ASP A 133 -5.11 -15.64 -21.21
N GLU A 134 -5.13 -14.49 -21.86
CA GLU A 134 -4.14 -14.18 -22.91
C GLU A 134 -3.24 -13.02 -22.49
N LEU A 135 -1.95 -13.11 -22.82
CA LEU A 135 -1.03 -11.97 -22.73
C LEU A 135 -0.92 -11.27 -24.08
N ILE A 136 -1.09 -9.96 -24.04
CA ILE A 136 -0.98 -9.06 -25.17
C ILE A 136 0.02 -7.98 -24.79
N LEU A 137 0.95 -7.65 -25.68
CA LEU A 137 1.79 -6.46 -25.56
C LEU A 137 1.20 -5.34 -26.40
N GLU A 138 1.06 -4.16 -25.81
CA GLU A 138 0.58 -2.95 -26.46
C GLU A 138 1.70 -1.90 -26.50
N ASP A 139 1.88 -1.25 -27.65
CA ASP A 139 2.64 -0.01 -27.77
C ASP A 139 1.69 1.17 -28.02
N GLU A 140 2.16 2.29 -28.57
CA GLU A 140 1.31 3.45 -28.85
C GLU A 140 0.28 3.23 -29.96
N LEU A 141 0.53 2.30 -30.89
CA LEU A 141 -0.21 2.18 -32.14
C LEU A 141 -0.86 0.80 -32.32
N GLN A 142 -0.25 -0.25 -31.79
CA GLN A 142 -0.59 -1.62 -32.10
C GLN A 142 -0.52 -2.52 -30.87
N ARG A 143 -1.00 -3.75 -31.06
CA ARG A 143 -0.97 -4.80 -30.06
C ARG A 143 -0.64 -6.14 -30.69
N ILE A 144 0.11 -6.97 -29.99
CA ILE A 144 0.48 -8.32 -30.44
C ILE A 144 0.29 -9.33 -29.32
N LYS A 145 -0.20 -10.53 -29.65
CA LYS A 145 -0.32 -11.62 -28.68
C LYS A 145 1.05 -12.21 -28.38
N LEU A 146 1.29 -12.57 -27.12
CA LEU A 146 2.53 -13.17 -26.66
C LEU A 146 2.37 -14.68 -26.44
N GLU A 147 3.38 -15.44 -26.85
CA GLU A 147 3.56 -16.86 -26.51
C GLU A 147 5.03 -17.14 -26.14
N GLY A 148 5.34 -18.38 -25.74
CA GLY A 148 6.73 -18.78 -25.44
C GLY A 148 7.11 -18.63 -23.97
N LYS A 149 8.36 -18.21 -23.71
CA LYS A 149 8.99 -18.21 -22.38
C LYS A 149 8.57 -17.01 -21.52
N ILE A 150 7.27 -16.86 -21.29
CA ILE A 150 6.70 -15.85 -20.41
C ILE A 150 5.58 -16.44 -19.54
N ASN A 151 5.67 -16.28 -18.21
CA ASN A 151 4.69 -16.83 -17.30
C ASN A 151 3.48 -15.89 -17.16
N ARG A 152 2.42 -16.25 -17.88
CA ARG A 152 1.09 -15.60 -17.88
C ARG A 152 0.51 -15.31 -16.49
N ASP A 153 0.69 -16.22 -15.53
CA ASP A 153 0.07 -16.11 -14.21
C ASP A 153 0.79 -15.13 -13.29
N ARG A 154 2.07 -14.86 -13.59
CA ARG A 154 2.89 -13.88 -12.88
C ARG A 154 2.82 -12.48 -13.51
N CYS A 155 2.24 -12.36 -14.71
CA CYS A 155 2.06 -11.11 -15.42
C CYS A 155 0.73 -10.44 -15.05
N VAL A 156 0.74 -9.11 -14.96
CA VAL A 156 -0.43 -8.28 -14.65
C VAL A 156 -0.57 -7.15 -15.67
N THR A 157 -1.81 -6.72 -15.92
CA THR A 157 -2.10 -5.60 -16.82
C THR A 157 -1.46 -4.30 -16.32
N GLY A 158 -0.86 -3.55 -17.24
CA GLY A 158 -0.24 -2.26 -16.99
C GLY A 158 1.25 -2.30 -16.66
N SER A 159 1.86 -3.50 -16.54
CA SER A 159 3.31 -3.65 -16.42
C SER A 159 4.00 -3.28 -17.73
N VAL A 160 4.98 -2.37 -17.69
CA VAL A 160 5.83 -2.06 -18.84
C VAL A 160 7.08 -2.93 -18.79
N ILE A 161 7.34 -3.68 -19.86
CA ILE A 161 8.46 -4.63 -19.94
C ILE A 161 9.18 -4.51 -21.28
N ALA A 162 10.40 -5.02 -21.36
CA ALA A 162 11.06 -5.31 -22.62
C ALA A 162 10.99 -6.82 -22.89
N ILE A 163 10.54 -7.22 -24.07
CA ILE A 163 10.54 -8.61 -24.53
C ILE A 163 11.53 -8.78 -25.67
N TYR A 164 12.18 -9.93 -25.73
CA TYR A 164 13.07 -10.32 -26.81
C TYR A 164 12.59 -11.62 -27.44
N GLY A 165 12.59 -11.67 -28.76
CA GLY A 165 12.09 -12.81 -29.51
C GLY A 165 11.78 -12.44 -30.95
N VAL A 166 10.80 -13.13 -31.53
CA VAL A 166 10.50 -13.06 -32.97
C VAL A 166 9.01 -13.14 -33.23
N GLU A 167 8.54 -12.38 -34.22
CA GLU A 167 7.20 -12.53 -34.78
C GLU A 167 7.16 -13.74 -35.73
N LYS A 168 6.20 -14.64 -35.53
CA LYS A 168 5.94 -15.78 -36.42
C LYS A 168 4.81 -15.46 -37.40
N ASN A 169 4.67 -16.30 -38.43
CA ASN A 169 3.65 -16.19 -39.48
C ASN A 169 2.19 -16.25 -38.96
N ASP A 170 1.95 -16.60 -37.70
CA ASP A 170 0.62 -16.68 -37.09
C ASP A 170 0.18 -15.36 -36.43
N GLY A 171 0.96 -14.28 -36.59
CA GLY A 171 0.68 -12.97 -36.03
C GLY A 171 0.89 -12.89 -34.51
N LYS A 172 1.64 -13.84 -33.92
CA LYS A 172 2.04 -13.82 -32.52
C LYS A 172 3.53 -13.56 -32.38
N PHE A 173 3.88 -12.96 -31.26
CA PHE A 173 5.27 -12.78 -30.85
C PHE A 173 5.69 -13.92 -29.92
N THR A 174 6.68 -14.70 -30.35
CA THR A 174 7.27 -15.76 -29.53
C THR A 174 8.38 -15.16 -28.66
N VAL A 175 8.11 -15.04 -27.37
CA VAL A 175 9.05 -14.55 -26.38
C VAL A 175 10.10 -15.62 -26.08
N GLU A 176 11.36 -15.27 -26.28
CA GLU A 176 12.51 -16.09 -25.88
C GLU A 176 13.02 -15.69 -24.49
N ASP A 177 12.98 -14.40 -24.18
CA ASP A 177 13.37 -13.83 -22.90
C ASP A 177 12.69 -12.45 -22.69
N PHE A 178 12.65 -11.96 -21.46
CA PHE A 178 12.15 -10.62 -21.15
C PHE A 178 12.94 -9.99 -19.98
N CYS A 179 12.86 -8.66 -19.84
CA CYS A 179 13.39 -7.96 -18.68
C CYS A 179 12.46 -6.84 -18.20
N VAL A 180 12.68 -6.44 -16.94
CA VAL A 180 11.96 -5.37 -16.24
C VAL A 180 12.94 -4.25 -15.89
N ALA A 181 12.43 -3.08 -15.50
CA ALA A 181 13.27 -1.90 -15.23
C ALA A 181 14.21 -2.07 -14.01
N ASP A 182 13.90 -3.02 -13.13
CA ASP A 182 14.63 -3.33 -11.89
C ASP A 182 14.69 -2.10 -10.94
N LEU A 183 15.46 -2.17 -9.86
CA LEU A 183 15.50 -1.12 -8.84
C LEU A 183 16.18 0.16 -9.38
N PRO A 184 15.67 1.35 -9.03
CA PRO A 184 16.35 2.60 -9.31
C PRO A 184 17.63 2.73 -8.45
N PRO A 185 18.56 3.63 -8.79
CA PRO A 185 19.72 3.93 -7.96
C PRO A 185 19.32 4.33 -6.54
N GLN A 186 19.97 3.74 -5.53
CA GLN A 186 19.71 4.02 -4.12
C GLN A 186 20.89 4.76 -3.51
N THR A 187 20.66 5.97 -3.01
CA THR A 187 21.67 6.73 -2.26
C THR A 187 21.96 6.04 -0.92
N PRO A 188 23.24 5.78 -0.57
CA PRO A 188 23.60 5.23 0.73
C PRO A 188 23.10 6.10 1.88
N LYS A 189 22.56 5.47 2.93
CA LYS A 189 22.10 6.18 4.13
C LYS A 189 23.27 6.46 5.08
N PRO A 190 23.25 7.57 5.84
CA PRO A 190 24.26 7.83 6.86
C PRO A 190 24.20 6.78 7.97
N SER A 191 25.35 6.46 8.56
CA SER A 191 25.44 5.58 9.74
C SER A 191 24.89 6.29 10.99
N LEU A 192 24.21 5.54 11.84
CA LEU A 192 23.72 6.03 13.13
C LEU A 192 24.65 5.58 14.26
N ASN A 193 24.79 6.41 15.29
CA ASN A 193 25.61 6.11 16.47
C ASN A 193 24.88 5.21 17.49
N SER A 194 23.57 5.10 17.37
CA SER A 194 22.73 4.29 18.25
C SER A 194 21.54 3.74 17.47
N ASP A 195 21.04 2.58 17.91
CA ASP A 195 19.86 1.95 17.34
C ASP A 195 18.62 2.80 17.60
N ARG A 196 17.72 2.79 16.62
CA ARG A 196 16.45 3.52 16.64
C ARG A 196 15.41 2.67 15.94
N PHE A 197 14.21 2.64 16.49
CA PHE A 197 13.15 1.78 15.99
C PHE A 197 12.00 2.60 15.41
N VAL A 198 11.34 2.02 14.41
CA VAL A 198 10.08 2.49 13.85
C VAL A 198 9.09 1.35 13.99
N LEU A 199 7.98 1.60 14.67
CA LEU A 199 6.90 0.63 14.79
C LEU A 199 5.96 0.76 13.59
N LEU A 200 5.76 -0.34 12.85
CA LEU A 200 4.80 -0.41 11.74
C LEU A 200 3.59 -1.22 12.19
N VAL A 201 2.40 -0.62 12.12
CA VAL A 201 1.13 -1.25 12.47
C VAL A 201 0.16 -1.04 11.33
N SER A 202 -0.69 -2.02 11.03
CA SER A 202 -1.76 -1.89 10.04
C SER A 202 -2.94 -2.76 10.43
N GLY A 203 -4.11 -2.48 9.86
CA GLY A 203 -5.26 -3.36 10.03
C GLY A 203 -5.81 -3.41 11.46
N LEU A 204 -5.85 -2.28 12.17
CA LEU A 204 -6.45 -2.21 13.51
C LEU A 204 -7.89 -2.73 13.51
N GLY A 205 -8.62 -2.52 12.41
CA GLY A 205 -9.93 -3.14 12.21
C GLY A 205 -10.94 -2.79 13.30
N LEU A 206 -10.88 -1.56 13.83
CA LEU A 206 -11.78 -1.08 14.89
C LEU A 206 -13.23 -1.22 14.44
N GLY A 207 -14.13 -1.48 15.39
CA GLY A 207 -15.56 -1.76 15.15
C GLY A 207 -15.86 -3.07 14.42
N SER A 208 -14.90 -4.00 14.38
CA SER A 208 -15.21 -5.42 14.14
C SER A 208 -15.85 -6.04 15.39
N SER A 209 -16.53 -7.18 15.23
CA SER A 209 -17.18 -7.91 16.33
C SER A 209 -16.23 -8.73 17.21
N ARG A 210 -14.90 -8.61 17.03
CA ARG A 210 -13.90 -9.39 17.77
C ARG A 210 -13.44 -8.64 19.01
N ALA A 211 -13.83 -9.11 20.19
CA ALA A 211 -13.46 -8.48 21.46
C ALA A 211 -11.96 -8.63 21.80
N ASP A 212 -11.33 -9.73 21.38
CA ASP A 212 -9.93 -10.06 21.71
C ASP A 212 -8.92 -9.03 21.18
N SER A 213 -9.24 -8.33 20.09
CA SER A 213 -8.33 -7.34 19.48
C SER A 213 -8.12 -6.09 20.33
N MET A 214 -9.03 -5.78 21.28
CA MET A 214 -8.93 -4.56 22.10
C MET A 214 -7.86 -4.67 23.19
N LEU A 215 -7.73 -5.85 23.81
CA LEU A 215 -6.67 -6.09 24.81
C LEU A 215 -5.29 -6.07 24.15
N GLU A 216 -5.14 -6.74 23.00
CA GLU A 216 -3.88 -6.75 22.23
C GLU A 216 -3.46 -5.34 21.84
N LEU A 217 -4.41 -4.50 21.42
CA LEU A 217 -4.15 -3.11 21.08
C LEU A 217 -3.78 -2.27 22.30
N GLN A 218 -4.45 -2.47 23.44
CA GLN A 218 -4.07 -1.77 24.66
C GLN A 218 -2.66 -2.17 25.13
N LEU A 219 -2.32 -3.46 25.10
CA LEU A 219 -0.97 -3.93 25.42
C LEU A 219 0.10 -3.33 24.49
N LEU A 220 -0.21 -3.18 23.20
CA LEU A 220 0.66 -2.50 22.25
C LEU A 220 0.86 -1.03 22.64
N VAL A 221 -0.23 -0.30 22.93
CA VAL A 221 -0.18 1.10 23.35
C VAL A 221 0.61 1.24 24.65
N ASP A 222 0.35 0.40 25.65
CA ASP A 222 1.02 0.42 26.95
C ASP A 222 2.52 0.12 26.82
N MET A 223 2.90 -0.86 25.98
CA MET A 223 4.31 -1.15 25.71
C MET A 223 4.98 0.04 25.03
N VAL A 224 4.37 0.57 23.96
CA VAL A 224 4.95 1.69 23.21
C VAL A 224 5.09 2.92 24.09
N THR A 225 4.09 3.23 24.91
CA THR A 225 4.06 4.40 25.80
C THR A 225 4.91 4.22 27.07
N GLY A 226 5.43 3.02 27.33
CA GLY A 226 6.27 2.69 28.48
C GLY A 226 5.51 2.43 29.78
N GLN A 227 4.20 2.15 29.69
CA GLN A 227 3.34 1.80 30.83
C GLN A 227 3.42 0.32 31.22
N LEU A 228 3.93 -0.52 30.31
CA LEU A 228 4.10 -1.96 30.50
C LEU A 228 5.58 -2.34 30.49
N GLY A 229 5.92 -3.35 31.29
CA GLY A 229 7.24 -3.96 31.32
C GLY A 229 8.18 -3.39 32.39
N ASP A 230 9.33 -4.04 32.55
CA ASP A 230 10.39 -3.62 33.49
C ASP A 230 11.24 -2.47 32.89
N LYS A 231 12.17 -1.92 33.68
CA LYS A 231 13.07 -0.81 33.30
C LYS A 231 13.81 -1.08 31.98
N GLY A 232 14.17 -2.33 31.69
CA GLY A 232 14.77 -2.72 30.42
C GLY A 232 13.85 -2.46 29.22
N GLU A 233 12.64 -3.02 29.26
CA GLU A 233 11.63 -2.89 28.21
C GLU A 233 11.19 -1.44 28.03
N GLN A 234 10.98 -0.70 29.13
CA GLN A 234 10.63 0.72 29.08
C GLN A 234 11.73 1.57 28.44
N SER A 235 13.00 1.29 28.79
CA SER A 235 14.14 1.98 28.20
C SER A 235 14.27 1.72 26.70
N GLU A 236 13.91 0.53 26.22
CA GLU A 236 13.83 0.22 24.80
C GLU A 236 12.65 0.84 24.09
N ALA A 237 11.46 0.81 24.70
CA ALA A 237 10.30 1.49 24.17
C ALA A 237 10.59 2.98 23.92
N ALA A 238 11.43 3.61 24.74
CA ALA A 238 11.90 4.98 24.54
C ALA A 238 12.79 5.18 23.28
N THR A 239 13.36 4.10 22.72
CA THR A 239 14.12 4.13 21.45
C THR A 239 13.23 4.00 20.20
N ILE A 240 11.93 3.74 20.38
CA ILE A 240 10.94 3.83 19.31
C ILE A 240 10.71 5.32 19.01
N SER A 241 11.25 5.74 17.87
CA SER A 241 11.25 7.12 17.41
C SER A 241 9.96 7.54 16.68
N MET A 242 9.21 6.57 16.16
CA MET A 242 8.02 6.80 15.35
C MET A 242 7.11 5.57 15.32
N VAL A 243 5.80 5.83 15.24
CA VAL A 243 4.78 4.83 14.94
C VAL A 243 4.13 5.18 13.60
N LEU A 244 4.08 4.21 12.68
CA LEU A 244 3.35 4.32 11.41
C LEU A 244 2.13 3.41 11.44
N LEU A 245 0.94 4.00 11.35
CA LEU A 245 -0.33 3.28 11.17
C LEU A 245 -0.69 3.23 9.68
N ALA A 246 -0.40 2.11 9.02
CA ALA A 246 -0.53 1.90 7.59
C ALA A 246 -1.91 1.36 7.18
N GLY A 247 -2.96 2.16 7.42
CA GLY A 247 -4.31 1.95 6.87
C GLY A 247 -5.08 0.74 7.42
N ASN A 248 -6.34 0.66 6.98
CA ASN A 248 -7.34 -0.29 7.49
C ASN A 248 -7.52 -0.14 9.00
N LEU A 249 -7.60 1.11 9.45
CA LEU A 249 -7.79 1.47 10.85
C LEU A 249 -9.19 1.05 11.31
N LEU A 250 -10.17 1.20 10.42
CA LEU A 250 -11.55 0.79 10.62
C LEU A 250 -11.84 -0.55 9.91
N SER A 251 -12.74 -1.34 10.49
CA SER A 251 -13.21 -2.58 9.90
C SER A 251 -14.14 -2.35 8.71
N GLN A 252 -14.10 -3.27 7.74
CA GLN A 252 -15.08 -3.33 6.64
C GLN A 252 -16.53 -3.41 7.14
N HIS A 253 -16.79 -4.03 8.30
CA HIS A 253 -18.14 -4.20 8.86
C HIS A 253 -18.84 -2.88 9.16
N ILE A 254 -18.07 -1.82 9.34
CA ILE A 254 -18.59 -0.48 9.62
C ILE A 254 -19.06 0.24 8.36
N GLN A 255 -18.63 -0.23 7.18
CA GLN A 255 -19.15 0.27 5.93
C GLN A 255 -20.57 -0.28 5.74
N ASP A 256 -21.53 0.50 6.22
CA ASP A 256 -22.95 0.17 6.22
C ASP A 256 -23.47 0.13 4.77
N LYS A 257 -23.42 -1.05 4.15
CA LYS A 257 -23.88 -1.26 2.77
C LYS A 257 -25.36 -0.90 2.59
N GLU A 258 -26.16 -0.97 3.64
CA GLU A 258 -27.58 -0.63 3.57
C GLU A 258 -27.84 0.89 3.57
N ALA A 259 -26.95 1.68 4.19
CA ALA A 259 -27.09 3.13 4.24
C ALA A 259 -26.81 3.81 2.89
N SER A 260 -26.09 3.14 1.98
CA SER A 260 -25.88 3.61 0.60
C SER A 260 -27.04 3.29 -0.35
N THR A 261 -27.85 2.27 -0.02
CA THR A 261 -29.01 1.85 -0.83
C THR A 261 -30.33 2.48 -0.37
N LYS A 262 -30.46 2.84 0.91
CA LYS A 262 -31.65 3.46 1.48
C LYS A 262 -31.62 4.98 1.33
N ALA A 263 -32.78 5.59 1.07
CA ALA A 263 -32.88 7.04 0.97
C ALA A 263 -32.48 7.72 2.29
N LYS A 264 -31.69 8.81 2.20
CA LYS A 264 -31.06 9.50 3.34
C LYS A 264 -32.01 9.91 4.48
N TYR A 265 -33.30 10.11 4.19
CA TYR A 265 -34.30 10.45 5.21
C TYR A 265 -34.68 9.26 6.12
N LEU A 266 -34.49 8.02 5.66
CA LEU A 266 -34.80 6.78 6.40
C LEU A 266 -33.68 6.39 7.37
N THR A 267 -32.45 6.86 7.14
CA THR A 267 -31.26 6.56 7.95
C THR A 267 -30.86 7.69 8.89
N LYS A 268 -31.60 8.81 8.89
CA LYS A 268 -31.30 10.04 9.66
C LYS A 268 -31.19 9.82 11.18
N LYS A 269 -31.81 8.77 11.72
CA LYS A 269 -31.79 8.44 13.17
C LYS A 269 -30.84 7.28 13.52
N THR A 270 -30.21 6.66 12.54
CA THR A 270 -29.30 5.54 12.77
C THR A 270 -27.89 6.09 12.98
N GLN A 271 -27.34 5.93 14.18
CA GLN A 271 -25.94 6.27 14.42
C GLN A 271 -25.07 5.30 13.62
N ALA A 272 -24.26 5.81 12.69
CA ALA A 272 -23.36 4.97 11.92
C ALA A 272 -22.31 4.36 12.86
N GLY A 273 -22.06 3.06 12.75
CA GLY A 273 -21.00 2.37 13.50
C GLY A 273 -19.61 2.98 13.28
N SER A 274 -19.44 3.79 12.23
CA SER A 274 -18.21 4.55 11.92
C SER A 274 -17.91 5.62 12.94
N VAL A 275 -18.93 6.24 13.51
CA VAL A 275 -18.74 7.31 14.49
C VAL A 275 -18.04 6.77 15.73
N GLU A 276 -18.51 5.63 16.25
CA GLU A 276 -17.93 5.02 17.45
C GLU A 276 -16.52 4.48 17.19
N ALA A 277 -16.29 3.85 16.04
CA ALA A 277 -14.97 3.34 15.69
C ALA A 277 -13.93 4.47 15.49
N ILE A 278 -14.34 5.61 14.92
CA ILE A 278 -13.49 6.81 14.82
C ILE A 278 -13.22 7.40 16.20
N ARG A 279 -14.23 7.44 17.09
CA ARG A 279 -14.06 7.91 18.48
C ARG A 279 -13.01 7.08 19.21
N LEU A 280 -13.11 5.75 19.13
CA LEU A 280 -12.11 4.84 19.72
C LEU A 280 -10.72 5.03 19.09
N LEU A 281 -10.65 5.21 17.77
CA LEU A 281 -9.39 5.50 17.09
C LEU A 281 -8.75 6.79 17.62
N ASP A 282 -9.53 7.85 17.82
CA ASP A 282 -9.02 9.12 18.37
C ASP A 282 -8.51 8.97 19.81
N GLU A 283 -9.17 8.15 20.64
CA GLU A 283 -8.72 7.83 22.00
C GLU A 283 -7.40 7.04 22.02
N ILE A 284 -7.23 6.08 21.11
CA ILE A 284 -5.98 5.33 20.96
C ILE A 284 -4.87 6.25 20.45
N LEU A 285 -5.17 7.06 19.43
CA LEU A 285 -4.23 8.03 18.89
C LEU A 285 -3.80 9.02 19.96
N LEU A 286 -4.71 9.51 20.80
CA LEU A 286 -4.40 10.41 21.91
C LEU A 286 -3.32 9.82 22.83
N GLN A 287 -3.47 8.56 23.23
CA GLN A 287 -2.49 7.87 24.09
C GLN A 287 -1.10 7.78 23.41
N LEU A 288 -1.07 7.45 22.13
CA LEU A 288 0.17 7.32 21.37
C LEU A 288 0.84 8.69 21.13
N VAL A 289 0.10 9.67 20.61
CA VAL A 289 0.65 10.98 20.20
C VAL A 289 1.12 11.80 21.38
N ALA A 290 0.56 11.57 22.57
CA ALA A 290 1.06 12.17 23.81
C ALA A 290 2.48 11.70 24.17
N SER A 291 2.90 10.53 23.67
CA SER A 291 4.20 9.93 23.96
C SER A 291 5.16 9.95 22.77
N VAL A 292 4.73 9.57 21.56
CA VAL A 292 5.58 9.32 20.40
C VAL A 292 4.98 9.94 19.13
N PRO A 293 5.79 10.39 18.15
CA PRO A 293 5.28 10.79 16.84
C PRO A 293 4.52 9.65 16.13
N VAL A 294 3.32 9.95 15.62
CA VAL A 294 2.46 8.99 14.92
C VAL A 294 2.09 9.52 13.53
N ASP A 295 2.43 8.74 12.52
CA ASP A 295 2.01 8.95 11.14
C ASP A 295 0.87 7.99 10.80
N VAL A 296 -0.28 8.53 10.38
CA VAL A 296 -1.49 7.77 10.07
C VAL A 296 -1.78 7.84 8.58
N MET A 297 -1.78 6.69 7.91
CA MET A 297 -2.17 6.55 6.51
C MET A 297 -3.58 5.95 6.42
N PRO A 298 -4.42 6.39 5.48
CA PRO A 298 -5.69 5.74 5.21
C PRO A 298 -5.48 4.41 4.48
N GLY A 299 -6.43 3.48 4.64
CA GLY A 299 -6.54 2.26 3.86
C GLY A 299 -7.85 2.17 3.08
N GLN A 300 -8.20 0.94 2.71
CA GLN A 300 -9.36 0.64 1.85
C GLN A 300 -10.69 0.99 2.54
N TYR A 301 -10.76 0.78 3.85
CA TYR A 301 -12.01 0.93 4.59
C TYR A 301 -12.16 2.25 5.36
N ASP A 302 -11.12 3.09 5.32
CA ASP A 302 -11.07 4.34 6.06
C ASP A 302 -11.77 5.48 5.27
N PRO A 303 -12.31 6.50 5.95
CA PRO A 303 -13.19 7.50 5.33
C PRO A 303 -12.40 8.57 4.54
N THR A 304 -11.84 8.17 3.40
CA THR A 304 -11.20 9.04 2.41
C THR A 304 -11.60 8.63 0.99
N ASN A 305 -10.98 9.20 -0.05
CA ASN A 305 -11.21 8.78 -1.42
C ASN A 305 -10.74 7.35 -1.69
N TYR A 306 -11.48 6.65 -2.55
CA TYR A 306 -11.18 5.28 -2.98
C TYR A 306 -10.08 5.21 -4.06
N ILE A 307 -9.95 6.26 -4.88
CA ILE A 307 -8.98 6.32 -5.99
C ILE A 307 -7.59 6.62 -5.45
N LEU A 308 -6.55 5.96 -5.96
CA LEU A 308 -5.16 6.30 -5.64
C LEU A 308 -4.69 7.58 -6.37
N PRO A 309 -3.91 8.46 -5.72
CA PRO A 309 -3.47 8.39 -4.32
C PRO A 309 -4.59 8.77 -3.32
N GLN A 310 -4.72 8.01 -2.22
CA GLN A 310 -5.70 8.35 -1.20
C GLN A 310 -5.21 9.55 -0.39
N GLN A 311 -6.06 10.55 -0.21
CA GLN A 311 -5.68 11.75 0.53
C GLN A 311 -5.79 11.51 2.05
N PRO A 312 -5.04 12.29 2.86
CA PRO A 312 -5.07 12.16 4.31
C PRO A 312 -6.47 12.20 4.89
N LEU A 313 -6.64 11.52 6.03
CA LEU A 313 -7.86 11.64 6.83
C LEU A 313 -8.05 13.09 7.30
N HIS A 314 -9.31 13.50 7.46
CA HIS A 314 -9.60 14.87 7.83
C HIS A 314 -9.49 15.07 9.34
N LYS A 315 -8.81 16.14 9.79
CA LYS A 315 -8.59 16.43 11.22
C LYS A 315 -9.87 16.54 12.06
N CYS A 316 -11.00 16.89 11.45
CA CYS A 316 -12.28 16.97 12.17
C CYS A 316 -12.72 15.64 12.80
N MET A 317 -12.17 14.52 12.35
CA MET A 317 -12.43 13.20 12.91
C MET A 317 -11.70 12.96 14.23
N PHE A 318 -10.69 13.78 14.55
CA PHE A 318 -9.72 13.54 15.61
C PHE A 318 -9.61 14.72 16.58
N PRO A 319 -10.70 15.15 17.24
CA PRO A 319 -10.67 16.31 18.13
C PRO A 319 -9.68 16.19 19.29
N LEU A 320 -9.40 14.97 19.79
CA LEU A 320 -8.49 14.75 20.92
C LEU A 320 -7.04 14.72 20.48
N SER A 321 -6.70 13.94 19.46
CA SER A 321 -5.31 13.72 19.06
C SER A 321 -4.76 14.83 18.16
N SER A 322 -5.60 15.54 17.39
CA SER A 322 -5.13 16.57 16.44
C SER A 322 -4.57 17.85 17.08
N ILE A 323 -4.75 18.02 18.39
CA ILE A 323 -4.12 19.12 19.15
C ILE A 323 -2.61 18.92 19.31
N TYR A 324 -2.14 17.67 19.21
CA TYR A 324 -0.73 17.34 19.39
C TYR A 324 0.04 17.50 18.07
N PRO A 325 1.20 18.18 18.07
CA PRO A 325 2.02 18.35 16.87
C PRO A 325 2.70 17.05 16.41
N THR A 326 2.69 16.02 17.26
CA THR A 326 3.21 14.67 17.03
C THR A 326 2.27 13.80 16.21
N LEU A 327 1.01 14.20 16.00
CA LEU A 327 0.10 13.54 15.06
C LEU A 327 0.30 14.06 13.64
N ARG A 328 0.49 13.14 12.69
CA ARG A 328 0.51 13.45 11.26
C ARG A 328 -0.47 12.55 10.51
N LEU A 329 -1.33 13.16 9.70
CA LEU A 329 -2.23 12.47 8.79
C LEU A 329 -1.60 12.52 7.39
N SER A 330 -1.28 11.35 6.84
CA SER A 330 -0.51 11.17 5.62
C SER A 330 -1.37 10.54 4.50
N SER A 331 -0.94 10.70 3.25
CA SER A 331 -1.59 10.07 2.09
C SER A 331 -1.22 8.59 1.97
N ASN A 332 -2.01 7.82 1.21
CA ASN A 332 -1.63 6.50 0.71
C ASN A 332 -1.30 6.55 -0.79
#